data_AF-A0A6D1AD27-F1
#
_entry.id   AF-A0A6D1AD27-F1
#
_cell.length_a   1.000
_cell.length_b   1.000
_cell.length_c   1.000
_cell.angle_alpha   90.00
_cell.angle_beta   90.00
_cell.angle_gamma   90.00
#
_symmetry.space_group_name_H-M   'P 1'
#
loop_
_entity.id
_entity.type
_entity.pdbx_description
1 polymer ?
#
loop_
_entity_poly.entity_id
_entity_poly.type
_entity_poly.pdbx_seq_one_letter_code
_entity_poly.pdbx_strand_id
1 'polypeptide(L)'
;DGLQEGDSIEISAPAGDFVLDHASQKDLVLISAGVGITPMISMLKTSVSKQPERQILFIHAAKNSEYHALRHEVEEAAKHSA
;
A
#
# COMPACT_ATOMS: atom_id res chain seq x y z
N ASP A 1 -3.49 28.65 -2.51
CA ASP A 1 -2.62 27.52 -2.16
C ASP A 1 -2.60 26.52 -3.29
N GLY A 2 -1.43 26.24 -3.84
CA GLY A 2 -1.29 25.33 -4.96
C GLY A 2 0.18 25.07 -5.22
N LEU A 3 0.57 23.81 -5.05
CA LEU A 3 1.79 23.26 -5.61
C LEU A 3 1.58 23.10 -7.11
N GLN A 4 2.59 23.47 -7.89
CA GLN A 4 2.59 23.37 -9.34
C GLN A 4 3.73 22.46 -9.81
N GLU A 5 3.55 21.90 -11.01
CA GLU A 5 4.65 21.21 -11.68
C GLU A 5 5.84 22.17 -11.86
N GLY A 6 7.03 21.73 -11.46
CA GLY A 6 8.25 22.54 -11.47
C GLY A 6 8.60 23.15 -10.11
N ASP A 7 7.69 23.15 -9.14
CA ASP A 7 8.02 23.57 -7.78
C ASP A 7 8.99 22.60 -7.13
N SER A 8 9.97 23.15 -6.40
CA SER A 8 10.84 22.36 -5.54
C SER A 8 10.27 22.31 -4.13
N ILE A 9 10.17 21.11 -3.56
CA ILE A 9 9.76 20.88 -2.18
C ILE A 9 10.89 20.26 -1.39
N GLU A 10 11.09 20.73 -0.17
CA GLU A 10 12.00 20.11 0.78
C GLU A 10 11.29 18.94 1.46
N ILE A 11 11.93 17.77 1.45
CA ILE A 11 11.46 16.57 2.13
C ILE A 11 12.51 16.10 3.13
N SER A 12 12.07 15.62 4.29
CA SER A 12 12.97 14.98 5.25
C SER A 12 13.27 13.53 4.84
N ALA A 13 14.22 12.91 5.53
CA ALA A 13 14.37 11.46 5.48
C ALA A 13 13.07 10.75 5.92
N PRO A 14 12.81 9.51 5.46
CA PRO A 14 11.70 8.69 5.92
C PRO A 14 11.75 8.49 7.45
N ALA A 15 10.59 8.46 8.09
CA ALA A 15 10.46 8.26 9.53
C ALA A 15 9.21 7.43 9.86
N GLY A 16 9.23 6.80 11.04
CA GLY A 16 8.13 6.01 11.59
C GLY A 16 8.46 4.54 11.79
N ASP A 17 7.83 3.91 12.78
CA ASP A 17 8.10 2.52 13.18
C ASP A 17 7.08 1.52 12.58
N PHE A 18 6.10 2.01 11.83
CA PHE A 18 5.08 1.19 11.20
C PHE A 18 5.60 0.63 9.87
N VAL A 19 6.32 -0.48 9.98
CA VAL A 19 6.96 -1.18 8.86
C VAL A 19 6.57 -2.65 8.84
N LEU A 20 6.62 -3.25 7.65
CA LEU A 20 6.36 -4.67 7.50
C LEU A 20 7.64 -5.47 7.77
N ASP A 21 7.56 -6.48 8.63
CA ASP A 21 8.61 -7.49 8.77
C ASP A 21 8.63 -8.42 7.55
N HIS A 22 9.65 -8.26 6.72
CA HIS A 22 9.88 -9.06 5.52
C HIS A 22 10.56 -10.41 5.79
N ALA A 23 11.09 -10.65 6.99
CA ALA A 23 11.64 -11.95 7.35
C ALA A 23 10.52 -12.94 7.74
N SER A 24 9.41 -12.42 8.28
CA SER A 24 8.23 -13.20 8.64
C SER A 24 7.63 -13.91 7.42
N GLN A 25 7.34 -15.20 7.60
CA GLN A 25 6.64 -16.05 6.63
C GLN A 25 5.17 -16.26 6.98
N LYS A 26 4.67 -15.63 8.06
CA LYS A 26 3.27 -15.74 8.46
C LYS A 26 2.37 -15.07 7.43
N ASP A 27 1.18 -15.61 7.22
CA ASP A 27 0.14 -14.98 6.42
C ASP A 27 -0.06 -13.51 6.85
N LEU A 28 -0.25 -12.65 5.86
CA LEU A 28 -0.30 -11.21 6.03
C LEU A 28 -1.72 -10.70 5.90
N VAL A 29 -2.21 -9.97 6.90
CA VAL A 29 -3.47 -9.25 6.81
C VAL A 29 -3.19 -7.76 6.81
N LEU A 30 -3.60 -7.06 5.75
CA LEU A 30 -3.47 -5.62 5.58
C LEU A 30 -4.86 -4.99 5.67
N ILE A 31 -5.09 -4.15 6.68
CA ILE A 31 -6.38 -3.51 6.93
C ILE A 31 -6.19 -2.00 6.91
N SER A 32 -7.00 -1.29 6.13
CA SER A 32 -6.99 0.18 6.11
C SER A 32 -8.36 0.78 5.83
N ALA A 33 -8.47 2.08 6.09
CA ALA A 33 -9.60 2.89 5.68
C ALA A 33 -9.13 4.25 5.17
N GLY A 34 -9.79 4.79 4.13
CA GLY A 34 -9.45 6.07 3.53
C GLY A 34 -7.97 6.19 3.13
N VAL A 35 -7.33 7.31 3.45
CA VAL A 35 -5.91 7.56 3.07
C VAL A 35 -4.92 6.56 3.69
N GLY A 36 -5.32 5.80 4.70
CA GLY A 36 -4.50 4.72 5.28
C GLY A 36 -4.13 3.63 4.28
N ILE A 37 -4.74 3.61 3.09
CA ILE A 37 -4.37 2.71 1.98
C ILE A 37 -2.94 2.95 1.46
N THR A 38 -2.41 4.17 1.57
CA THR A 38 -1.10 4.52 0.97
C THR A 38 0.06 3.66 1.48
N PRO A 39 0.29 3.51 2.82
CA PRO A 39 1.31 2.58 3.30
C PRO A 39 0.96 1.12 3.00
N MET A 40 -0.32 0.75 3.00
CA MET A 40 -0.75 -0.64 2.73
C MET A 40 -0.42 -1.06 1.31
N ILE A 41 -0.58 -0.19 0.32
CA ILE A 41 -0.22 -0.48 -1.08
C ILE A 41 1.30 -0.66 -1.23
N SER A 42 2.10 0.15 -0.53
CA SER A 42 3.56 -0.02 -0.52
C SER A 42 3.97 -1.40 0.03
N MET A 43 3.38 -1.80 1.16
CA MET A 43 3.60 -3.11 1.78
C MET A 43 3.10 -4.27 0.88
N LEU A 44 1.91 -4.13 0.28
CA LEU A 44 1.33 -5.13 -0.63
C LEU A 44 2.24 -5.37 -1.83
N LYS A 45 2.60 -4.30 -2.57
CA LYS A 45 3.45 -4.38 -3.76
C LYS A 45 4.81 -5.00 -3.46
N THR A 46 5.40 -4.65 -2.32
CA THR A 46 6.68 -5.22 -1.90
C THR A 46 6.55 -6.70 -1.55
N SER A 47 5.46 -7.07 -0.88
CA SER A 47 5.22 -8.46 -0.47
C SER A 47 4.98 -9.38 -1.66
N VAL A 48 4.11 -9.01 -2.61
CA VAL A 48 3.88 -9.83 -3.81
C VAL A 48 5.15 -9.99 -4.65
N SER A 49 6.05 -9.01 -4.66
CA SER A 49 7.32 -9.08 -5.40
C SER A 49 8.39 -9.91 -4.68
N LYS A 50 8.52 -9.78 -3.36
CA LYS A 50 9.63 -10.40 -2.59
C LYS A 50 9.26 -11.73 -1.95
N GLN A 51 7.97 -11.97 -1.71
CA GLN A 51 7.44 -13.15 -1.03
C GLN A 51 6.22 -13.67 -1.81
N PRO A 52 6.39 -14.10 -3.07
CA PRO A 52 5.27 -14.44 -3.95
C PRO A 52 4.36 -15.56 -3.40
N GLU A 53 4.92 -16.46 -2.58
CA GLU A 53 4.18 -17.57 -1.96
C GLU A 53 3.40 -17.18 -0.69
N ARG A 54 3.66 -15.98 -0.13
CA ARG A 54 3.03 -15.54 1.12
C ARG A 54 1.57 -15.22 0.87
N GLN A 55 0.67 -15.81 1.65
CA GLN A 55 -0.75 -15.51 1.57
C GLN A 55 -1.02 -14.11 2.13
N ILE A 56 -1.80 -13.31 1.38
CA ILE A 56 -2.12 -11.93 1.75
C ILE A 56 -3.63 -11.71 1.68
N LEU A 57 -4.23 -11.30 2.79
CA LEU A 57 -5.60 -10.79 2.85
C LEU A 57 -5.55 -9.26 2.92
N PHE A 58 -6.10 -8.60 1.90
CA PHE A 58 -6.17 -7.14 1.83
C PHE A 58 -7.62 -6.68 2.04
N ILE A 59 -7.84 -5.87 3.07
CA ILE A 59 -9.15 -5.32 3.41
C ILE A 59 -9.04 -3.80 3.43
N HIS A 60 -9.85 -3.13 2.61
CA HIS A 60 -9.90 -1.68 2.57
C HIS A 60 -11.32 -1.15 2.63
N ALA A 61 -11.54 -0.16 3.48
CA ALA A 61 -12.81 0.56 3.57
C ALA A 61 -12.68 1.98 2.97
N ALA A 62 -13.52 2.27 1.98
CA ALA A 62 -13.69 3.61 1.43
C ALA A 62 -15.15 4.05 1.63
N LYS A 63 -15.40 5.37 1.61
CA LYS A 63 -16.74 5.94 1.77
C LYS A 63 -17.72 5.39 0.73
N ASN A 64 -17.26 5.25 -0.52
CA ASN A 64 -17.92 4.55 -1.62
C ASN A 64 -16.86 4.25 -2.71
N SER A 65 -17.27 3.69 -3.84
CA SER A 65 -16.36 3.33 -4.93
C SER A 65 -15.59 4.49 -5.56
N GLU A 66 -16.15 5.70 -5.55
CA GLU A 66 -15.48 6.91 -6.08
C GLU A 66 -14.32 7.35 -5.19
N TYR A 67 -14.38 7.03 -3.88
CA TYR A 67 -13.33 7.36 -2.92
C TYR A 67 -12.34 6.21 -2.71
N HIS A 68 -12.42 5.14 -3.50
CA HIS A 68 -11.44 4.06 -3.46
C HIS A 68 -10.19 4.46 -4.25
N ALA A 69 -9.38 5.33 -3.66
CA ALA A 69 -8.08 5.70 -4.20
C ALA A 69 -7.17 4.46 -4.32
N LEU A 70 -6.31 4.43 -5.34
CA LEU A 70 -5.38 3.34 -5.62
C LEU A 70 -6.02 1.98 -5.89
N ARG A 71 -7.30 1.95 -6.28
CA ARG A 71 -8.02 0.70 -6.60
C ARG A 71 -7.31 -0.13 -7.66
N HIS A 72 -6.85 0.50 -8.73
CA HIS A 72 -6.17 -0.19 -9.84
C HIS A 72 -4.89 -0.89 -9.34
N GLU A 73 -4.14 -0.24 -8.46
CA GLU A 73 -2.92 -0.77 -7.87
C GLU A 73 -3.18 -2.00 -6.98
N VAL A 74 -4.31 -2.02 -6.25
CA VAL A 74 -4.75 -3.21 -5.50
C VAL A 74 -5.08 -4.34 -6.48
N GLU A 75 -5.87 -4.06 -7.52
CA GLU A 75 -6.30 -5.05 -8.51
C GLU A 75 -5.12 -5.64 -9.29
N GLU A 76 -4.14 -4.82 -9.68
CA GLU A 76 -2.91 -5.29 -10.34
C GLU A 76 -2.04 -6.14 -9.42
N ALA A 77 -1.90 -5.77 -8.14
CA ALA A 77 -1.14 -6.57 -7.19
C ALA A 77 -1.81 -7.94 -6.92
N ALA A 78 -3.15 -7.98 -6.89
CA ALA A 78 -3.91 -9.22 -6.69
C ALA A 78 -3.76 -10.21 -7.85
N LYS A 79 -3.55 -9.72 -9.09
CA LYS A 79 -3.34 -10.58 -10.28
C LYS A 79 -2.03 -11.37 -10.22
N HIS A 80 -1.05 -10.93 -9.43
CA HIS A 80 0.24 -11.60 -9.28
C HIS A 80 0.21 -12.80 -8.32
N SER A 81 -0.92 -13.04 -7.64
CA SER A 81 -1.12 -14.16 -6.71
C SER A 81 -1.78 -15.38 -7.35
N ALA A 82 -1.53 -15.63 -8.64
CA ALA A 82 -2.08 -16.77 -9.38
C ALA A 82 -1.05 -17.90 -9.56
#